data_AF-A0AAD7B685-F1
#
_entry.id   AF-A0AAD7B685-F1
#
_cell.length_a   1.000
_cell.length_b   1.000
_cell.length_c   1.000
_cell.angle_alpha   90.00
_cell.angle_beta   90.00
_cell.angle_gamma   90.00
#
_symmetry.space_group_name_H-M   'P 1'
#
loop_
_entity.id
_entity.type
_entity.pdbx_description
1 polymer ?
#
loop_
_entity_poly.entity_id
_entity_poly.type
_entity_poly.pdbx_seq_one_letter_code
_entity_poly.pdbx_strand_id
1 'polypeptide(L)'
;MSHPKSLHFGTDSMVNTTLYSGSQPLYKLSPKGVAGTSLELTAIATSALVARINRNAFLPDTVVFPESGGSELKLRKWMKEYKVDGAPAHLIDTAQGPCILKMHVQHRLVLYRQEDQEDPESFMAHWHRGADDRLSLMLYPGTEYLYPQIIAAFILAEQKMRMVEKRSVLARSSAGTNPWMQTSL
;
A
#
# COMPACT_ATOMS: atom_id res chain seq x y z
N MET A 1 -24.25 -11.49 -9.18
CA MET A 1 -23.28 -11.22 -8.10
C MET A 1 -22.02 -10.71 -8.77
N SER A 2 -21.50 -9.55 -8.36
CA SER A 2 -20.22 -9.04 -8.90
C SER A 2 -19.09 -9.89 -8.32
N HIS A 3 -18.07 -10.20 -9.12
CA HIS A 3 -16.91 -10.96 -8.66
C HIS A 3 -15.82 -10.01 -8.12
N PRO A 4 -15.00 -10.44 -7.14
CA PRO A 4 -13.84 -9.68 -6.74
C PRO A 4 -12.94 -9.34 -7.93
N LYS A 5 -12.45 -8.10 -7.97
CA LYS A 5 -11.52 -7.62 -8.99
C LYS A 5 -10.09 -7.82 -8.52
N SER A 6 -9.28 -8.49 -9.32
CA SER A 6 -7.84 -8.62 -9.08
C SER A 6 -7.07 -7.55 -9.85
N LEU A 7 -6.21 -6.80 -9.17
CA LEU A 7 -5.25 -5.87 -9.77
C LEU A 7 -3.82 -6.39 -9.62
N HIS A 8 -3.26 -6.87 -10.71
CA HIS A 8 -1.91 -7.44 -10.76
C HIS A 8 -0.88 -6.36 -11.05
N PHE A 9 0.25 -6.41 -10.34
CA PHE A 9 1.38 -5.52 -10.60
C PHE A 9 2.20 -6.05 -11.78
N GLY A 10 2.43 -5.23 -12.80
CA GLY A 10 3.22 -5.61 -13.98
C GLY A 10 4.69 -5.89 -13.68
N THR A 11 5.20 -5.31 -12.59
CA THR A 11 6.54 -5.53 -12.05
C THR A 11 6.47 -5.57 -10.52
N ASP A 12 7.45 -6.20 -9.85
CA ASP A 12 7.56 -6.15 -8.38
C ASP A 12 8.10 -4.79 -7.88
N SER A 13 7.41 -3.72 -8.27
CA SER A 13 7.75 -2.34 -7.93
C SER A 13 6.53 -1.64 -7.39
N MET A 14 6.63 -1.12 -6.16
CA MET A 14 5.60 -0.29 -5.55
C MET A 14 5.76 1.20 -5.89
N VAL A 15 6.64 1.56 -6.82
CA VAL A 15 6.94 2.97 -7.16
C VAL A 15 6.79 3.28 -8.65
N ASN A 16 6.99 2.29 -9.51
CA ASN A 16 6.88 2.45 -10.96
C ASN A 16 6.38 1.14 -11.56
N THR A 17 5.08 1.06 -11.79
CA THR A 17 4.42 -0.16 -12.28
C THR A 17 3.10 0.17 -12.95
N THR A 18 2.59 -0.77 -13.73
CA THR A 18 1.24 -0.72 -14.27
C THR A 18 0.41 -1.78 -13.55
N LEU A 19 -0.80 -1.41 -13.12
CA LEU A 19 -1.75 -2.30 -12.49
C LEU A 19 -2.73 -2.81 -13.54
N TYR A 20 -2.84 -4.13 -13.66
CA TYR A 20 -3.64 -4.81 -14.67
C TYR A 20 -4.82 -5.55 -14.05
N SER A 21 -5.98 -5.51 -14.70
CA SER A 21 -7.09 -6.43 -14.44
C SER A 21 -7.12 -7.47 -15.55
N GLY A 22 -6.63 -8.67 -15.27
CA GLY A 22 -6.32 -9.65 -16.33
C GLY A 22 -5.26 -9.10 -17.28
N SER A 23 -5.56 -9.03 -18.58
CA SER A 23 -4.67 -8.42 -19.58
C SER A 23 -4.85 -6.92 -19.76
N GLN A 24 -5.87 -6.32 -19.13
CA GLN A 24 -6.22 -4.92 -19.34
C GLN A 24 -5.45 -4.00 -18.37
N PRO A 25 -4.63 -3.06 -18.85
CA PRO A 25 -4.00 -2.07 -18.00
C PRO A 25 -5.04 -1.05 -17.52
N LEU A 26 -5.14 -0.83 -16.20
CA LEU A 26 -6.13 0.08 -15.61
C LEU A 26 -5.48 1.33 -15.02
N TYR A 27 -4.41 1.15 -14.25
CA TYR A 27 -3.74 2.25 -13.57
C TYR A 27 -2.24 2.21 -13.83
N LYS A 28 -1.61 3.38 -13.88
CA LYS A 28 -0.16 3.52 -13.90
C LYS A 28 0.28 4.22 -12.63
N LEU A 29 1.18 3.57 -11.91
CA LEU A 29 1.88 4.15 -10.77
C LEU A 29 3.23 4.66 -11.27
N SER A 30 3.51 5.95 -11.10
CA SER A 30 4.75 6.55 -11.58
C SER A 30 5.34 7.55 -10.59
N PRO A 31 6.67 7.55 -10.39
CA PRO A 31 7.32 8.56 -9.58
C PRO A 31 7.36 9.88 -10.34
N LYS A 32 7.21 10.98 -9.62
CA LYS A 32 7.24 12.37 -10.11
C LYS A 32 8.06 13.24 -9.16
N GLY A 33 8.44 14.42 -9.66
CA GLY A 33 9.27 15.37 -8.93
C GLY A 33 10.75 14.96 -8.88
N VAL A 34 11.57 15.84 -8.31
CA VAL A 34 13.01 15.59 -8.14
C VAL A 34 13.20 14.40 -7.20
N ALA A 35 14.00 13.42 -7.60
CA ALA A 35 14.27 12.21 -6.84
C ALA A 35 13.04 11.37 -6.44
N GLY A 36 11.90 11.50 -7.13
CA GLY A 36 10.70 10.72 -6.84
C GLY A 36 10.01 11.10 -5.54
N THR A 37 10.05 12.39 -5.16
CA THR A 37 9.35 12.94 -4.00
C THR A 37 7.83 12.86 -4.12
N SER A 38 7.28 12.60 -5.30
CA SER A 38 5.86 12.38 -5.50
C SER A 38 5.61 11.06 -6.21
N LEU A 39 4.48 10.44 -5.91
CA LEU A 39 4.02 9.20 -6.54
C LEU A 39 2.61 9.44 -7.05
N GLU A 40 2.42 9.29 -8.35
CA GLU A 40 1.13 9.49 -9.01
C GLU A 40 0.56 8.16 -9.47
N LEU A 41 -0.70 7.92 -9.11
CA LEU A 41 -1.55 6.90 -9.67
C LEU A 41 -2.46 7.58 -10.71
N THR A 42 -2.35 7.17 -11.98
CA THR A 42 -3.17 7.68 -13.07
C THR A 42 -4.01 6.58 -13.69
N ALA A 43 -5.26 6.90 -14.03
CA ALA A 43 -6.12 6.01 -14.81
C ALA A 43 -5.65 6.00 -16.27
N ILE A 44 -5.40 4.82 -16.84
CA ILE A 44 -4.80 4.71 -18.17
C ILE A 44 -5.78 5.10 -19.27
N ALA A 45 -7.06 4.73 -19.12
CA ALA A 45 -8.08 5.00 -20.13
C ALA A 45 -8.32 6.51 -20.36
N THR A 46 -8.20 7.33 -19.31
CA THR A 46 -8.52 8.77 -19.34
C THR A 46 -7.29 9.64 -19.17
N SER A 47 -6.13 9.07 -18.85
CA SER A 47 -4.94 9.78 -18.38
C SER A 47 -5.18 10.67 -17.15
N ALA A 48 -6.29 10.48 -16.44
CA ALA A 48 -6.65 11.28 -15.29
C ALA A 48 -5.82 10.89 -14.05
N LEU A 49 -5.41 11.88 -13.27
CA LEU A 49 -4.82 11.65 -11.95
C LEU A 49 -5.91 11.15 -11.00
N VAL A 50 -5.71 9.97 -10.40
CA VAL A 50 -6.67 9.39 -9.45
C VAL A 50 -6.19 9.50 -8.00
N ALA A 51 -4.88 9.45 -7.78
CA ALA A 51 -4.27 9.72 -6.49
C ALA A 51 -2.85 10.27 -6.66
N ARG A 52 -2.44 11.18 -5.78
CA ARG A 52 -1.05 11.64 -5.67
C ARG A 52 -0.61 11.55 -4.22
N ILE A 53 0.54 10.94 -3.98
CA ILE A 53 1.20 10.90 -2.67
C ILE A 53 2.43 11.80 -2.77
N ASN A 54 2.52 12.83 -1.93
CA ASN A 54 3.70 13.67 -1.84
C ASN A 54 4.48 13.33 -0.58
N ARG A 55 5.76 13.05 -0.76
CA ARG A 55 6.75 12.83 0.30
C ARG A 55 7.59 14.07 0.45
N ASN A 56 7.53 14.68 1.63
CA ASN A 56 8.17 15.94 1.89
C ASN A 56 9.30 15.74 2.90
N ALA A 57 10.49 16.26 2.61
CA ALA A 57 11.62 16.16 3.53
C ALA A 57 11.46 17.07 4.77
N PHE A 58 10.82 18.22 4.60
CA PHE A 58 10.66 19.24 5.65
C PHE A 58 9.22 19.47 6.10
N LEU A 59 8.24 19.09 5.28
CA LEU A 59 6.82 19.20 5.58
C LEU A 59 6.24 17.80 5.84
N PRO A 60 5.04 17.69 6.43
CA PRO A 60 4.35 16.40 6.51
C PRO A 60 4.08 15.83 5.11
N ASP A 61 4.18 14.51 4.99
CA ASP A 61 3.69 13.81 3.80
C ASP A 61 2.19 14.04 3.62
N THR A 62 1.75 14.06 2.37
CA THR A 62 0.37 14.33 2.00
C THR A 62 -0.13 13.39 0.92
N VAL A 63 -1.45 13.31 0.81
CA VAL A 63 -2.15 12.60 -0.25
C VAL A 63 -3.24 13.49 -0.84
N VAL A 64 -3.48 13.37 -2.15
CA VAL A 64 -4.52 14.07 -2.89
C VAL A 64 -5.34 13.05 -3.66
N PHE A 65 -6.67 13.15 -3.55
CA PHE A 65 -7.63 12.39 -4.34
C PHE A 65 -8.49 13.37 -5.14
N PRO A 66 -8.21 13.60 -6.44
CA PRO A 66 -8.94 14.58 -7.24
C PRO A 66 -10.45 14.39 -7.26
N GLU A 67 -10.92 13.14 -7.35
CA GLU A 67 -12.35 12.80 -7.32
C GLU A 67 -13.02 13.08 -5.96
N SER A 68 -12.26 13.16 -4.87
CA SER A 68 -12.75 13.50 -3.53
C SER A 68 -12.63 15.01 -3.23
N GLY A 69 -12.73 15.85 -4.27
CA GLY A 69 -12.62 17.31 -4.16
C GLY A 69 -11.19 17.85 -4.24
N GLY A 70 -10.19 16.99 -4.45
CA GLY A 70 -8.81 17.41 -4.74
C GLY A 70 -8.06 18.12 -3.60
N SER A 71 -8.63 18.14 -2.39
CA SER A 71 -7.97 18.71 -1.23
C SER A 71 -6.78 17.87 -0.78
N GLU A 72 -5.70 18.54 -0.41
CA GLU A 72 -4.50 17.89 0.10
C GLU A 72 -4.69 17.48 1.57
N LEU A 73 -4.63 16.17 1.82
CA LEU A 73 -4.78 15.58 3.14
C LEU A 73 -3.41 15.24 3.71
N LYS A 74 -3.14 15.62 4.97
CA LYS A 74 -1.94 15.16 5.67
C LYS A 74 -2.00 13.64 5.80
N LEU A 75 -0.96 12.94 5.38
CA LEU A 75 -0.94 11.48 5.33
C LEU A 75 -1.23 10.86 6.70
N ARG A 76 -0.58 11.37 7.75
CA ARG A 76 -0.82 10.95 9.14
C ARG A 76 -2.24 11.18 9.67
N LYS A 77 -3.00 12.07 9.03
CA LYS A 77 -4.41 12.32 9.37
C LYS A 77 -5.34 11.41 8.60
N TRP A 78 -5.06 11.18 7.32
CA TRP A 78 -5.87 10.30 6.47
C TRP A 78 -5.66 8.82 6.82
N MET A 79 -4.40 8.41 7.02
CA MET A 79 -3.98 7.06 7.37
C MET A 79 -3.25 7.09 8.71
N LYS A 80 -4.02 7.03 9.80
CA LYS A 80 -3.52 7.13 11.17
C LYS A 80 -2.89 5.82 11.59
N GLU A 81 -1.83 5.87 12.39
CA GLU A 81 -1.33 4.68 13.07
C GLU A 81 -2.34 4.23 14.12
N TYR A 82 -2.60 2.94 14.17
CA TYR A 82 -3.60 2.33 15.05
C TYR A 82 -3.06 1.00 15.60
N LYS A 83 -3.76 0.43 16.58
CA LYS A 83 -3.46 -0.91 17.09
C LYS A 83 -4.72 -1.72 17.18
N VAL A 84 -4.65 -2.96 16.72
CA VAL A 84 -5.69 -3.96 16.88
C VAL A 84 -5.10 -5.08 17.71
N ASP A 85 -5.63 -5.30 18.92
CA ASP A 85 -5.13 -6.33 19.85
C ASP A 85 -3.62 -6.22 20.12
N GLY A 86 -3.12 -4.98 20.18
CA GLY A 86 -1.69 -4.68 20.37
C GLY A 86 -0.83 -4.76 19.11
N ALA A 87 -1.34 -5.34 18.02
CA ALA A 87 -0.64 -5.42 16.74
C ALA A 87 -0.73 -4.11 15.94
N PRO A 88 0.32 -3.71 15.21
CA PRO A 88 0.29 -2.51 14.36
C PRO A 88 -0.78 -2.59 13.27
N ALA A 89 -1.55 -1.51 13.12
CA ALA A 89 -2.55 -1.34 12.08
C ALA A 89 -2.58 0.13 11.63
N HIS A 90 -3.41 0.40 10.62
CA HIS A 90 -3.71 1.75 10.16
C HIS A 90 -5.22 1.96 10.11
N LEU A 91 -5.69 3.07 10.68
CA LEU A 91 -7.06 3.53 10.56
C LEU A 91 -7.13 4.55 9.40
N ILE A 92 -7.96 4.27 8.41
CA ILE A 92 -8.11 5.08 7.20
C ILE A 92 -9.50 5.69 7.21
N ASP A 93 -9.58 7.02 7.26
CA ASP A 93 -10.86 7.71 7.16
C ASP A 93 -11.27 7.79 5.69
N THR A 94 -12.36 7.10 5.32
CA THR A 94 -12.94 7.14 3.96
C THR A 94 -14.30 7.81 3.96
N ALA A 95 -14.83 8.11 2.76
CA ALA A 95 -16.17 8.69 2.62
C ALA A 95 -17.32 7.78 3.11
N GLN A 96 -17.09 6.48 3.23
CA GLN A 96 -18.08 5.51 3.75
C GLN A 96 -17.84 5.15 5.21
N GLY A 97 -16.90 5.81 5.86
CA GLY A 97 -16.52 5.54 7.23
C GLY A 97 -15.09 5.02 7.37
N PRO A 98 -14.68 4.74 8.61
CA PRO A 98 -13.35 4.29 8.93
C PRO A 98 -13.12 2.84 8.49
N CYS A 99 -11.96 2.61 7.88
CA CYS A 99 -11.47 1.28 7.51
C CYS A 99 -10.17 0.96 8.27
N ILE A 100 -9.92 -0.31 8.55
CA ILE A 100 -8.71 -0.78 9.22
C ILE A 100 -7.87 -1.57 8.23
N LEU A 101 -6.66 -1.09 7.96
CA LEU A 101 -5.63 -1.82 7.21
C LEU A 101 -4.64 -2.44 8.19
N LYS A 102 -4.54 -3.77 8.23
CA LYS A 102 -3.63 -4.48 9.15
C LYS A 102 -2.91 -5.64 8.45
N MET A 103 -1.88 -6.16 9.10
CA MET A 103 -1.23 -7.39 8.64
C MET A 103 -2.15 -8.60 8.80
N HIS A 104 -2.05 -9.54 7.87
CA HIS A 104 -2.79 -10.81 7.93
C HIS A 104 -1.85 -11.99 7.76
N VAL A 105 -2.15 -13.07 8.48
CA VAL A 105 -1.31 -14.28 8.49
C VAL A 105 -1.26 -14.96 7.11
N GLN A 106 -2.35 -14.95 6.35
CA GLN A 106 -2.41 -15.55 5.01
C GLN A 106 -2.14 -14.54 3.88
N HIS A 107 -2.61 -13.30 4.05
CA HIS A 107 -2.71 -12.34 2.95
C HIS A 107 -1.67 -11.23 3.02
N ARG A 108 -0.75 -11.21 4.00
CA ARG A 108 0.21 -10.12 4.26
C ARG A 108 -0.45 -8.80 4.68
N LEU A 109 -1.35 -8.22 3.89
CA LEU A 109 -2.20 -7.08 4.26
C LEU A 109 -3.66 -7.31 3.88
N VAL A 110 -4.55 -6.80 4.72
CA VAL A 110 -6.01 -6.88 4.60
C VAL A 110 -6.62 -5.57 5.03
N LEU A 111 -7.71 -5.18 4.39
CA LEU A 111 -8.52 -4.02 4.71
C LEU A 111 -9.93 -4.47 5.09
N TYR A 112 -10.41 -3.99 6.24
CA TYR A 112 -11.77 -4.22 6.73
C TYR A 112 -12.49 -2.90 6.93
N ARG A 113 -13.82 -2.94 6.99
CA ARG A 113 -14.55 -1.90 7.69
C ARG A 113 -14.27 -2.00 9.18
N GLN A 114 -14.31 -0.87 9.89
CA GLN A 114 -14.06 -0.89 11.33
C GLN A 114 -15.10 -1.74 12.08
N GLU A 115 -16.37 -1.71 11.67
CA GLU A 115 -17.44 -2.50 12.28
C GLU A 115 -17.34 -4.01 12.03
N ASP A 116 -16.71 -4.44 10.92
CA ASP A 116 -16.71 -5.84 10.49
C ASP A 116 -15.44 -6.61 10.90
N GLN A 117 -14.62 -6.04 11.79
CA GLN A 117 -13.29 -6.58 12.13
C GLN A 117 -13.34 -7.98 12.77
N GLU A 118 -14.48 -8.37 13.34
CA GLU A 118 -14.69 -9.68 13.98
C GLU A 118 -14.99 -10.79 12.97
N ASP A 119 -15.47 -10.43 11.78
CA ASP A 119 -15.72 -11.40 10.71
C ASP A 119 -14.43 -11.58 9.87
N PRO A 120 -13.81 -12.77 9.91
CA PRO A 120 -12.57 -13.02 9.18
C PRO A 120 -12.77 -13.06 7.66
N GLU A 121 -14.00 -13.09 7.13
CA GLU A 121 -14.25 -13.16 5.68
C GLU A 121 -14.75 -11.82 5.09
N SER A 122 -14.97 -10.80 5.93
CA SER A 122 -15.54 -9.49 5.56
C SER A 122 -14.55 -8.52 4.90
N PHE A 123 -13.47 -9.04 4.28
CA PHE A 123 -12.45 -8.19 3.68
C PHE A 123 -13.02 -7.29 2.59
N MET A 124 -12.69 -6.00 2.65
CA MET A 124 -12.89 -5.08 1.53
C MET A 124 -11.84 -5.26 0.46
N ALA A 125 -10.60 -5.55 0.88
CA ALA A 125 -9.47 -5.78 0.00
C ALA A 125 -8.37 -6.57 0.71
N HIS A 126 -7.54 -7.28 -0.04
CA HIS A 126 -6.36 -7.96 0.51
C HIS A 126 -5.26 -8.17 -0.53
N TRP A 127 -4.02 -8.37 -0.07
CA TRP A 127 -2.93 -8.81 -0.93
C TRP A 127 -3.03 -10.32 -1.20
N HIS A 128 -2.90 -10.68 -2.47
CA HIS A 128 -2.82 -12.06 -2.93
C HIS A 128 -1.51 -12.27 -3.68
N ARG A 129 -0.81 -13.36 -3.39
CA ARG A 129 0.34 -13.81 -4.19
C ARG A 129 -0.14 -14.89 -5.14
N GLY A 130 -0.04 -14.60 -6.43
CA GLY A 130 -0.36 -15.57 -7.48
C GLY A 130 0.67 -16.70 -7.54
N ALA A 131 0.40 -17.70 -8.38
CA ALA A 131 1.31 -18.83 -8.62
C ALA A 131 2.66 -18.41 -9.22
N ASP A 132 2.72 -17.24 -9.85
CA ASP A 132 3.94 -16.62 -10.40
C ASP A 132 4.68 -15.74 -9.39
N ASP A 133 4.31 -15.82 -8.10
CA ASP A 133 4.78 -15.00 -6.99
C ASP A 133 4.54 -13.48 -7.16
N ARG A 134 3.70 -13.07 -8.13
CA ARG A 134 3.35 -11.67 -8.29
C ARG A 134 2.31 -11.23 -7.28
N LEU A 135 2.55 -10.04 -6.72
CA LEU A 135 1.61 -9.42 -5.81
C LEU A 135 0.43 -8.84 -6.58
N SER A 136 -0.77 -9.18 -6.11
CA SER A 136 -2.04 -8.79 -6.72
C SER A 136 -2.97 -8.26 -5.64
N LEU A 137 -3.60 -7.11 -5.85
CA LEU A 137 -4.57 -6.54 -4.93
C LEU A 137 -5.95 -7.08 -5.29
N MET A 138 -6.56 -7.84 -4.38
CA MET A 138 -7.94 -8.29 -4.50
C MET A 138 -8.85 -7.21 -3.93
N LEU A 139 -9.84 -6.79 -4.71
CA LEU A 139 -10.82 -5.76 -4.38
C LEU A 139 -12.22 -6.35 -4.44
N TYR A 140 -12.97 -6.29 -3.34
CA TYR A 140 -14.30 -6.89 -3.28
C TYR A 140 -15.39 -5.93 -3.80
N PRO A 141 -16.51 -6.45 -4.33
CA PRO A 141 -17.61 -5.64 -4.82
C PRO A 141 -18.13 -4.63 -3.78
N GLY A 142 -18.62 -3.48 -4.26
CA GLY A 142 -19.14 -2.42 -3.39
C GLY A 142 -18.06 -1.51 -2.81
N THR A 143 -16.82 -1.61 -3.32
CA THR A 143 -15.68 -0.76 -2.94
C THR A 143 -15.11 0.03 -4.11
N GLU A 144 -15.78 0.03 -5.27
CA GLU A 144 -15.31 0.60 -6.54
C GLU A 144 -14.93 2.09 -6.41
N TYR A 145 -15.71 2.86 -5.66
CA TYR A 145 -15.48 4.28 -5.40
C TYR A 145 -14.28 4.53 -4.47
N LEU A 146 -13.79 3.51 -3.74
CA LEU A 146 -12.60 3.61 -2.89
C LEU A 146 -11.34 3.08 -3.56
N TYR A 147 -11.41 2.52 -4.77
CA TYR A 147 -10.25 1.89 -5.41
C TYR A 147 -8.99 2.77 -5.37
N PRO A 148 -9.02 4.08 -5.71
CA PRO A 148 -7.82 4.91 -5.60
C PRO A 148 -7.26 5.00 -4.17
N GLN A 149 -8.14 5.12 -3.18
CA GLN A 149 -7.76 5.21 -1.76
C GLN A 149 -7.19 3.89 -1.24
N ILE A 150 -7.83 2.76 -1.59
CA ILE A 150 -7.38 1.42 -1.23
C ILE A 150 -6.00 1.16 -1.86
N ILE A 151 -5.86 1.38 -3.17
CA ILE A 151 -4.58 1.18 -3.88
C ILE A 151 -3.47 2.02 -3.23
N ALA A 152 -3.73 3.31 -2.98
CA ALA A 152 -2.77 4.20 -2.34
C ALA A 152 -2.35 3.70 -0.93
N ALA A 153 -3.31 3.30 -0.11
CA ALA A 153 -3.06 2.81 1.25
C ALA A 153 -2.22 1.52 1.25
N PHE A 154 -2.56 0.56 0.39
CA PHE A 154 -1.82 -0.69 0.25
C PHE A 154 -0.39 -0.46 -0.25
N ILE A 155 -0.20 0.43 -1.24
CA ILE A 155 1.14 0.81 -1.72
C ILE A 155 1.98 1.42 -0.59
N LEU A 156 1.41 2.35 0.18
CA LEU A 156 2.11 3.02 1.28
C LEU A 156 2.51 2.04 2.39
N ALA A 157 1.58 1.18 2.81
CA ALA A 157 1.84 0.17 3.82
C ALA A 157 2.91 -0.83 3.35
N GLU A 158 2.80 -1.33 2.11
CA GLU A 158 3.77 -2.25 1.52
C GLU A 158 5.17 -1.63 1.41
N GLN A 159 5.27 -0.38 0.98
CA GLN A 159 6.55 0.34 0.94
C GLN A 159 7.16 0.49 2.35
N LYS A 160 6.34 0.84 3.36
CA LYS A 160 6.80 0.95 4.76
C LYS A 160 7.33 -0.39 5.27
N MET A 161 6.61 -1.48 5.03
CA MET A 161 7.06 -2.84 5.40
C MET A 161 8.36 -3.22 4.71
N ARG A 162 8.47 -3.05 3.39
CA ARG A 162 9.70 -3.35 2.63
C ARG A 162 10.91 -2.55 3.12
N MET A 163 10.71 -1.30 3.54
CA MET A 163 11.78 -0.49 4.13
C MET A 163 12.24 -1.05 5.49
N VAL A 164 11.32 -1.51 6.33
CA VAL A 164 11.64 -2.14 7.62
C VAL A 164 12.36 -3.49 7.41
N GLU A 165 11.87 -4.32 6.49
CA GLU A 165 12.49 -5.60 6.10
C GLU A 165 13.93 -5.37 5.61
N LYS A 166 14.15 -4.39 4.71
CA LYS A 166 15.48 -4.05 4.19
C LYS A 166 16.44 -3.62 5.30
N ARG A 167 16.00 -2.75 6.21
CA ARG A 167 16.82 -2.31 7.37
C ARG A 167 17.21 -3.49 8.27
N SER A 168 16.29 -4.42 8.47
CA SER A 168 16.51 -5.61 9.29
C SER A 168 17.49 -6.60 8.66
N VAL A 169 17.52 -6.70 7.33
CA VAL A 169 18.55 -7.47 6.60
C VAL A 169 19.93 -6.83 6.78
N LEU A 170 20.03 -5.52 6.57
CA LEU A 170 21.31 -4.80 6.69
C LEU A 170 21.89 -4.90 8.11
N ALA A 171 21.07 -4.75 9.14
CA ALA A 171 21.51 -4.88 10.53
C ALA A 171 22.07 -6.27 10.86
N ARG A 172 21.47 -7.33 10.29
CA ARG A 172 21.98 -8.71 10.45
C ARG A 172 23.30 -8.92 9.70
N SER A 173 23.43 -8.39 8.50
CA SER A 173 24.67 -8.46 7.72
C SER A 173 25.83 -7.74 8.40
N SER A 174 25.59 -6.59 9.05
CA SER A 174 26.63 -5.86 9.80
C SER A 174 27.06 -6.55 11.10
N ALA A 175 26.18 -7.34 11.73
CA ALA A 175 26.51 -8.05 12.97
C ALA A 175 27.33 -9.35 12.73
N GLY A 176 27.31 -9.90 11.51
CA GLY A 176 28.02 -11.12 11.15
C GLY A 176 29.48 -10.92 10.69
N THR A 177 29.98 -9.69 10.61
CA THR A 177 31.34 -9.39 10.14
C THR A 177 32.18 -8.84 11.29
N ASN A 178 32.68 -9.73 12.16
CA ASN A 178 33.76 -9.41 13.10
C ASN A 178 35.07 -10.02 12.55
N PRO A 179 35.86 -9.29 11.74
CA PRO A 179 37.11 -9.80 11.16
C PRO A 179 38.29 -9.84 12.14
N TRP A 180 38.07 -9.57 13.44
CA TRP A 180 39.13 -9.40 14.43
C TRP A 180 39.23 -10.51 15.50
N MET A 181 38.66 -11.70 15.27
CA MET A 181 38.94 -12.90 16.07
C MET A 181 39.95 -13.84 15.39
N GLN A 182 41.09 -13.30 14.95
CA GLN A 182 42.32 -14.07 14.77
C GLN A 182 43.45 -13.37 15.54
N THR A 183 43.43 -13.49 16.87
CA THR A 183 44.60 -13.26 17.70
C THR A 183 45.20 -14.60 18.09
N SER A 184 46.29 -14.92 17.39
CA SER A 184 47.55 -15.47 17.91
C SER A 184 47.51 -16.82 18.65
N LEU A 185 48.08 -17.84 17.99
CA LEU A 185 48.82 -18.94 18.63
C LEU A 185 50.27 -18.50 18.86
#